data_AF-A0A7U3URG6-F1
#
_entry.id   AF-A0A7U3URG6-F1
#
_cell.length_a   1.000
_cell.length_b   1.000
_cell.length_c   1.000
_cell.angle_alpha   90.00
_cell.angle_beta   90.00
_cell.angle_gamma   90.00
#
_symmetry.space_group_name_H-M   'P 1'
#
loop_
_entity.id
_entity.type
_entity.pdbx_description
1 polymer ?
#
loop_
_entity_poly.entity_id
_entity_poly.type
_entity_poly.pdbx_seq_one_letter_code
_entity_poly.pdbx_strand_id
1 'polypeptide(L)'
;MPTWTPPPESTWTNGLIRVFAGSFLRQSRSSCPYKGALKARTGIKLATSPLPMYKADPRESFNLGPFGEALDLIEHDGVEREQAIRRALAPSRERPEADPGLAAWTRFALDRYLEGSPPDLLPVSHSWVLVTQLREADSRNAKRYEQCVWGRPYASADGRVRELRLPVARSLRGPQYGTAEPAVQAERADLAAAAQVVARGEPHRLPNRFNWSRDAQLALDAGEAAWRQPEEVRITEVSCLDGERRTSVSEGPEDVARRYAAYGAPGLTAAVSAGTFVPGRDCEDCKYAPNCPALSRLGGVLSIDDQTRPRRTWSVTNGRSYAGRPDRDEGCPARERLRRLKLPDREGHALTPHVIRGHAVHAWIQQRHETHPGIACRPQDAPDGRAPWSAGRWTIPEEQAYLGARMVAAHARYCPFKLSGVTEVVHEHTVVVHDTAADVVVLAKTDMLYRDGRSWVYRETKTDARRDPPEDTDALRERPQLALAILLSTSPVIGEDVSAARVELEVLGPHGARLTVVDPFDPENRATAREVVHALAADWHADTTAAARPGPHCRDCEMAVWCPSAEPSAPGAEKG
;
A
#
# COMPACT_ATOMS: atom_id res chain seq x y z
N MET A 1 -8.71 -4.85 -23.22
CA MET A 1 -7.50 -4.65 -22.39
C MET A 1 -6.34 -5.41 -23.02
N PRO A 2 -5.09 -4.91 -22.95
CA PRO A 2 -3.95 -5.63 -23.49
C PRO A 2 -3.78 -6.99 -22.79
N THR A 3 -3.62 -8.03 -23.59
CA THR A 3 -3.34 -9.40 -23.12
C THR A 3 -1.88 -9.49 -22.68
N TRP A 4 -1.63 -10.24 -21.61
CA TRP A 4 -0.28 -10.47 -21.13
C TRP A 4 0.57 -11.18 -22.18
N THR A 5 1.77 -10.64 -22.40
CA THR A 5 2.81 -11.27 -23.21
C THR A 5 4.07 -11.48 -22.35
N PRO A 6 4.80 -12.59 -22.57
CA PRO A 6 6.04 -12.83 -21.87
C PRO A 6 7.03 -11.69 -22.15
N PRO A 7 7.82 -11.27 -21.14
CA PRO A 7 8.93 -10.35 -21.38
C PRO A 7 9.80 -10.84 -22.53
N PRO A 8 10.32 -9.93 -23.38
CA PRO A 8 11.28 -10.29 -24.41
C PRO A 8 12.43 -11.12 -23.82
N GLU A 9 12.86 -12.15 -24.55
CA GLU A 9 13.99 -13.02 -24.18
C GLU A 9 13.83 -13.76 -22.84
N SER A 10 12.63 -13.78 -22.25
CA SER A 10 12.35 -14.59 -21.07
C SER A 10 12.13 -16.07 -21.43
N THR A 11 12.52 -16.95 -20.52
CA THR A 11 12.25 -18.39 -20.64
C THR A 11 11.33 -18.85 -19.52
N TRP A 12 10.32 -19.66 -19.85
CA TRP A 12 9.39 -20.24 -18.89
C TRP A 12 9.07 -21.66 -19.29
N THR A 13 9.60 -22.64 -18.55
CA THR A 13 9.67 -24.04 -19.00
C THR A 13 8.81 -25.01 -18.19
N ASN A 14 8.32 -24.63 -16.99
CA ASN A 14 7.52 -25.53 -16.15
C ASN A 14 6.02 -25.49 -16.47
N GLY A 15 5.52 -24.46 -17.18
CA GLY A 15 4.10 -24.31 -17.50
C GLY A 15 3.18 -24.22 -16.27
N LEU A 16 3.71 -23.82 -15.11
CA LEU A 16 2.98 -23.75 -13.83
C LEU A 16 2.51 -22.30 -13.55
N ILE A 17 1.19 -22.12 -13.53
CA ILE A 17 0.56 -20.89 -13.02
C ILE A 17 0.06 -21.16 -11.60
N ARG A 18 0.61 -20.44 -10.62
CA ARG A 18 0.18 -20.49 -9.22
C ARG A 18 -0.34 -19.13 -8.77
N VAL A 19 -1.51 -19.10 -8.16
CA VAL A 19 -2.13 -17.87 -7.62
C VAL A 19 -2.61 -18.08 -6.19
N PHE A 20 -2.51 -17.05 -5.36
CA PHE A 20 -3.19 -17.00 -4.06
C PHE A 20 -4.55 -16.32 -4.23
N ALA A 21 -5.56 -17.12 -4.61
CA ALA A 21 -6.79 -16.70 -5.28
C ALA A 21 -7.49 -15.47 -4.67
N GLY A 22 -7.67 -15.42 -3.35
CA GLY A 22 -8.24 -14.26 -2.68
C GLY A 22 -7.35 -13.02 -2.73
N SER A 23 -6.13 -13.12 -2.22
CA SER A 23 -5.19 -11.98 -2.18
C SER A 23 -4.80 -11.46 -3.57
N PHE A 24 -4.76 -12.34 -4.57
CA PHE A 24 -4.40 -12.02 -5.94
C PHE A 24 -5.45 -11.12 -6.61
N LEU A 25 -6.72 -11.28 -6.23
CA LEU A 25 -7.84 -10.48 -6.72
C LEU A 25 -8.12 -9.24 -5.85
N ARG A 26 -7.67 -9.21 -4.59
CA ARG A 26 -7.74 -8.02 -3.70
C ARG A 26 -6.76 -6.89 -4.07
N GLN A 27 -6.25 -6.86 -5.30
CA GLN A 27 -5.31 -5.83 -5.74
C GLN A 27 -5.97 -4.44 -5.74
N SER A 28 -5.28 -3.47 -5.15
CA SER A 28 -5.68 -2.06 -5.24
C SER A 28 -5.66 -1.57 -6.69
N ARG A 29 -6.42 -0.50 -7.01
CA ARG A 29 -6.36 0.19 -8.32
C ARG A 29 -4.94 0.63 -8.72
N SER A 30 -4.03 0.77 -7.75
CA SER A 30 -2.62 1.11 -7.94
C SER A 30 -1.66 -0.08 -8.09
N SER A 31 -2.18 -1.31 -8.12
CA SER A 31 -1.34 -2.51 -8.29
C SER A 31 -1.08 -2.75 -9.78
N CYS A 32 0.10 -3.21 -10.14
CA CYS A 32 0.47 -3.45 -11.52
C CYS A 32 -0.08 -4.81 -12.02
N PRO A 33 -1.05 -4.84 -12.96
CA PRO A 33 -1.62 -6.10 -13.43
C PRO A 33 -0.58 -7.00 -14.10
N TYR A 34 0.31 -6.42 -14.90
CA TYR A 34 1.43 -7.16 -15.52
C TYR A 34 2.32 -7.85 -14.49
N LYS A 35 2.67 -7.16 -13.39
CA LYS A 35 3.45 -7.76 -12.30
C LYS A 35 2.70 -8.93 -11.66
N GLY A 36 1.39 -8.79 -11.43
CA GLY A 36 0.54 -9.88 -10.92
C GLY A 36 0.61 -11.12 -11.81
N ALA A 37 0.34 -10.94 -13.11
CA ALA A 37 0.44 -12.00 -14.11
C ALA A 37 1.85 -12.61 -14.20
N LEU A 38 2.90 -11.79 -14.12
CA LEU A 38 4.29 -12.25 -14.10
C LEU A 38 4.59 -13.10 -12.85
N LYS A 39 4.15 -12.65 -11.67
CA LYS A 39 4.34 -13.36 -10.39
C LYS A 39 3.62 -14.72 -10.36
N ALA A 40 2.48 -14.82 -11.04
CA ALA A 40 1.73 -16.07 -11.14
C ALA A 40 2.46 -17.15 -11.94
N ARG A 41 3.32 -16.77 -12.90
CA ARG A 41 4.13 -17.69 -13.71
C ARG A 41 5.40 -18.05 -12.97
N THR A 42 5.30 -19.06 -12.12
CA THR A 42 6.42 -19.51 -11.30
C THR A 42 7.55 -20.00 -12.19
N GLY A 43 8.81 -19.72 -11.83
CA GLY A 43 9.98 -20.20 -12.59
C GLY A 43 10.27 -19.46 -13.90
N ILE A 44 9.55 -18.39 -14.23
CA ILE A 44 9.95 -17.52 -15.35
C ILE A 44 11.33 -16.90 -15.05
N LYS A 45 12.26 -17.06 -15.99
CA LYS A 45 13.59 -16.44 -15.95
C LYS A 45 13.58 -15.24 -16.89
N LEU A 46 13.90 -14.07 -16.34
CA LEU A 46 13.99 -12.82 -17.09
C LEU A 46 15.37 -12.71 -17.73
N ALA A 47 15.44 -12.02 -18.87
CA ALA A 47 16.69 -11.62 -19.47
C ALA A 47 17.50 -10.71 -18.54
N THR A 48 18.81 -10.71 -18.72
CA THR A 48 19.72 -9.80 -18.02
C THR A 48 19.41 -8.34 -18.38
N SER A 49 19.65 -7.44 -17.43
CA SER A 49 19.48 -5.99 -17.61
C SER A 49 20.80 -5.28 -17.29
N PRO A 50 21.12 -4.15 -17.95
CA PRO A 50 22.24 -3.31 -17.53
C PRO A 50 21.98 -2.64 -16.16
N LEU A 51 20.72 -2.57 -15.72
CA LEU A 51 20.35 -2.07 -14.40
C LEU A 51 20.34 -3.20 -13.36
N PRO A 52 20.57 -2.88 -12.08
CA PRO A 52 20.56 -3.88 -11.01
C PRO A 52 19.27 -4.70 -10.98
N MET A 53 19.45 -6.02 -10.91
CA MET A 53 18.36 -6.95 -10.65
C MET A 53 17.89 -6.83 -9.20
N TYR A 54 16.75 -7.46 -8.89
CA TYR A 54 16.18 -7.49 -7.55
C TYR A 54 17.19 -7.97 -6.50
N LYS A 55 17.37 -7.19 -5.44
CA LYS A 55 18.15 -7.48 -4.24
C LYS A 55 17.19 -7.64 -3.07
N ALA A 56 17.37 -8.67 -2.23
CA ALA A 56 16.55 -8.86 -1.04
C ALA A 56 16.84 -7.76 -0.01
N ASP A 57 15.79 -7.19 0.61
CA ASP A 57 15.96 -6.31 1.77
C ASP A 57 16.37 -7.18 2.98
N PRO A 58 17.41 -6.79 3.75
CA PRO A 58 17.83 -7.51 4.94
C PRO A 58 16.84 -7.42 6.11
N ARG A 59 15.72 -6.71 5.97
CA ARG A 59 14.68 -6.54 7.00
C ARG A 59 13.38 -7.23 6.61
N GLU A 60 12.62 -7.67 7.62
CA GLU A 60 11.32 -8.31 7.39
C GLU A 60 10.38 -7.30 6.73
N SER A 61 9.68 -7.65 5.67
CA SER A 61 8.78 -6.70 4.97
C SER A 61 7.30 -7.04 5.21
N PHE A 62 7.03 -8.19 5.82
CA PHE A 62 5.69 -8.68 6.06
C PHE A 62 5.35 -8.67 7.54
N ASN A 63 4.45 -7.76 7.93
CA ASN A 63 4.05 -7.54 9.32
C ASN A 63 3.37 -8.74 10.00
N LEU A 64 2.77 -9.66 9.23
CA LEU A 64 2.16 -10.88 9.75
C LEU A 64 3.07 -12.11 9.61
N GLY A 65 4.31 -11.95 9.13
CA GLY A 65 5.27 -13.04 8.97
C GLY A 65 5.61 -13.72 10.30
N PRO A 66 6.22 -12.99 11.26
CA PRO A 66 6.54 -13.56 12.57
C PRO A 66 5.30 -14.03 13.35
N PHE A 67 4.18 -13.31 13.22
CA PHE A 67 2.90 -13.71 13.78
C PHE A 67 2.43 -15.07 13.26
N GLY A 68 2.50 -15.29 11.94
CA GLY A 68 2.11 -16.56 11.30
C GLY A 68 2.99 -17.71 11.77
N GLU A 69 4.31 -17.52 11.80
CA GLU A 69 5.24 -18.56 12.25
C GLU A 69 5.07 -18.90 13.74
N ALA A 70 4.80 -17.90 14.59
CA ALA A 70 4.51 -18.15 16.01
C ALA A 70 3.23 -18.97 16.18
N LEU A 71 2.17 -18.67 15.41
CA LEU A 71 0.96 -19.47 15.44
C LEU A 71 1.19 -20.89 14.93
N ASP A 72 1.99 -21.09 13.89
CA ASP A 72 2.30 -22.44 13.39
C ASP A 72 2.97 -23.30 14.49
N LEU A 73 3.92 -22.72 15.24
CA LEU A 73 4.58 -23.39 16.36
C LEU A 73 3.61 -23.73 17.51
N ILE A 74 2.66 -22.85 17.81
CA ILE A 74 1.67 -23.06 18.88
C ILE A 74 0.63 -24.11 18.46
N GLU A 75 0.06 -23.94 17.27
CA GLU A 75 -1.09 -24.71 16.79
C GLU A 75 -0.70 -26.11 16.31
N HIS A 76 0.52 -26.30 15.80
CA HIS A 76 0.94 -27.57 15.19
C HIS A 76 2.03 -28.29 15.97
N ASP A 77 2.92 -27.56 16.64
CA ASP A 77 4.06 -28.16 17.34
C ASP A 77 3.89 -28.16 18.88
N GLY A 78 2.77 -27.64 19.38
CA GLY A 78 2.47 -27.57 20.83
C GLY A 78 3.48 -26.74 21.61
N VAL A 79 4.18 -25.81 20.94
CA VAL A 79 5.19 -24.97 21.57
C VAL A 79 4.49 -23.91 22.44
N GLU A 80 4.99 -23.75 23.66
CA GLU A 80 4.51 -22.72 24.59
C GLU A 80 4.65 -21.32 23.95
N ARG A 81 3.68 -20.43 24.22
CA ARG A 81 3.51 -19.15 23.54
C ARG A 81 4.79 -18.31 23.52
N GLU A 82 5.42 -18.08 24.66
CA GLU A 82 6.61 -17.22 24.73
C GLU A 82 7.80 -17.87 24.00
N GLN A 83 7.89 -19.20 24.05
CA GLN A 83 8.89 -19.93 23.29
C GLN A 83 8.66 -19.84 21.78
N ALA A 84 7.40 -19.88 21.33
CA ALA A 84 7.02 -19.74 19.92
C ALA A 84 7.35 -18.34 19.40
N ILE A 85 6.98 -17.29 20.14
CA ILE A 85 7.31 -15.89 19.82
C ILE A 85 8.83 -15.72 19.67
N ARG A 86 9.62 -16.21 20.63
CA ARG A 86 11.09 -16.09 20.56
C ARG A 86 11.68 -16.74 19.32
N ARG A 87 11.18 -17.92 18.93
CA ARG A 87 11.64 -18.62 17.71
C ARG A 87 11.23 -17.87 16.45
N ALA A 88 9.99 -17.41 16.37
CA ALA A 88 9.45 -16.73 15.20
C ALA A 88 10.04 -15.33 14.95
N LEU A 89 10.62 -14.70 15.97
CA LEU A 89 11.31 -13.41 15.85
C LEU A 89 12.80 -13.54 15.54
N ALA A 90 13.39 -14.72 15.80
CA ALA A 90 14.79 -14.98 15.51
C ALA A 90 15.03 -15.04 13.98
N PRO A 91 16.21 -14.62 13.49
CA PRO A 91 16.55 -14.76 12.09
C PRO A 91 16.56 -16.24 11.68
N SER A 92 16.04 -16.53 10.50
CA SER A 92 16.04 -17.85 9.88
C SER A 92 16.61 -17.79 8.46
N ARG A 93 16.78 -18.96 7.83
CA ARG A 93 17.17 -19.02 6.42
C ARG A 93 16.13 -18.36 5.50
N GLU A 94 14.87 -18.30 5.94
CA GLU A 94 13.75 -17.79 5.14
C GLU A 94 13.39 -16.35 5.46
N ARG A 95 13.67 -15.88 6.67
CA ARG A 95 13.25 -14.56 7.15
C ARG A 95 14.37 -13.88 7.93
N PRO A 96 14.64 -12.59 7.69
CA PRO A 96 15.58 -11.83 8.50
C PRO A 96 15.03 -11.62 9.92
N GLU A 97 15.88 -11.08 10.80
CA GLU A 97 15.48 -10.69 12.15
C GLU A 97 14.36 -9.63 12.11
N ALA A 98 13.38 -9.77 13.00
CA ALA A 98 12.30 -8.80 13.14
C ALA A 98 12.80 -7.59 13.94
N ASP A 99 12.53 -6.37 13.43
CA ASP A 99 12.87 -5.16 14.19
C ASP A 99 12.06 -5.06 15.51
N PRO A 100 12.56 -4.32 16.51
CA PRO A 100 11.95 -4.30 17.85
C PRO A 100 10.47 -3.89 17.86
N GLY A 101 10.06 -3.02 16.94
CA GLY A 101 8.65 -2.60 16.86
C GLY A 101 7.75 -3.65 16.23
N LEU A 102 8.24 -4.35 15.20
CA LEU A 102 7.56 -5.54 14.68
C LEU A 102 7.45 -6.65 15.74
N ALA A 103 8.46 -6.81 16.59
CA ALA A 103 8.43 -7.75 17.71
C ALA A 103 7.35 -7.39 18.74
N ALA A 104 7.23 -6.11 19.12
CA ALA A 104 6.17 -5.64 20.02
C ALA A 104 4.77 -5.87 19.42
N TRP A 105 4.58 -5.50 18.15
CA TRP A 105 3.34 -5.77 17.42
C TRP A 105 3.00 -7.27 17.37
N THR A 106 3.98 -8.13 17.07
CA THR A 106 3.77 -9.58 16.94
C THR A 106 3.24 -10.19 18.23
N ARG A 107 3.82 -9.82 19.39
CA ARG A 107 3.34 -10.29 20.70
C ARG A 107 1.89 -9.88 20.94
N PHE A 108 1.61 -8.59 20.74
CA PHE A 108 0.27 -8.03 20.93
C PHE A 108 -0.78 -8.70 20.01
N ALA A 109 -0.44 -8.85 18.73
CA ALA A 109 -1.30 -9.46 17.73
C ALA A 109 -1.65 -10.91 18.06
N LEU A 110 -0.67 -11.67 18.58
CA LEU A 110 -0.85 -13.05 18.96
C LEU A 110 -1.85 -13.21 20.12
N ASP A 111 -1.72 -12.37 21.14
CA ASP A 111 -2.65 -12.37 22.28
C ASP A 111 -4.09 -12.10 21.83
N ARG A 112 -4.29 -11.05 21.04
CA ARG A 112 -5.62 -10.69 20.52
C ARG A 112 -6.23 -11.76 19.62
N TYR A 113 -5.41 -12.42 18.79
CA TYR A 113 -5.89 -13.47 17.91
C TYR A 113 -6.38 -14.71 18.69
N LEU A 114 -5.61 -15.13 19.70
CA LEU A 114 -5.88 -16.35 20.47
C LEU A 114 -7.04 -16.19 21.46
N GLU A 115 -7.23 -15.02 22.06
CA GLU A 115 -8.30 -14.75 23.05
C GLU A 115 -9.72 -15.06 22.54
N GLY A 116 -9.96 -14.93 21.23
CA GLY A 116 -11.28 -15.13 20.62
C GLY A 116 -11.46 -16.43 19.84
N SER A 117 -10.54 -17.39 19.92
CA SER A 117 -10.63 -18.62 19.09
C SER A 117 -11.69 -19.57 19.62
N PRO A 118 -12.74 -19.90 18.85
CA PRO A 118 -13.75 -20.84 19.29
C PRO A 118 -13.14 -22.27 19.32
N PRO A 119 -13.53 -23.11 20.30
CA PRO A 119 -12.88 -24.40 20.56
C PRO A 119 -13.31 -25.53 19.60
N ASP A 120 -14.31 -25.28 18.76
CA ASP A 120 -14.97 -26.25 17.88
C ASP A 120 -14.23 -26.51 16.56
N LEU A 121 -13.24 -25.68 16.23
CA LEU A 121 -12.44 -25.79 15.00
C LEU A 121 -10.97 -26.04 15.31
N LEU A 122 -10.42 -27.07 14.70
CA LEU A 122 -9.04 -27.50 14.84
C LEU A 122 -8.17 -26.90 13.71
N PRO A 123 -6.95 -26.44 14.01
CA PRO A 123 -6.04 -25.91 13.00
C PRO A 123 -5.56 -27.03 12.07
N VAL A 124 -5.46 -26.73 10.77
CA VAL A 124 -4.97 -27.66 9.74
C VAL A 124 -3.55 -27.26 9.35
N SER A 125 -2.58 -28.17 9.44
CA SER A 125 -1.15 -27.88 9.21
C SER A 125 -0.76 -27.67 7.74
N HIS A 126 -1.69 -27.87 6.81
CA HIS A 126 -1.44 -27.82 5.38
C HIS A 126 -2.46 -26.92 4.67
N SER A 127 -2.01 -26.20 3.65
CA SER A 127 -2.90 -25.38 2.84
C SER A 127 -3.77 -26.25 1.94
N TRP A 128 -5.05 -25.93 1.82
CA TRP A 128 -5.84 -26.45 0.71
C TRP A 128 -5.40 -25.79 -0.59
N VAL A 129 -5.17 -26.62 -1.61
CA VAL A 129 -4.81 -26.18 -2.96
C VAL A 129 -5.73 -26.86 -3.95
N LEU A 130 -6.36 -26.07 -4.82
CA LEU A 130 -7.10 -26.58 -5.96
C LEU A 130 -6.15 -26.69 -7.15
N VAL A 131 -5.84 -27.92 -7.52
CA VAL A 131 -4.94 -28.24 -8.64
C VAL A 131 -5.77 -28.56 -9.88
N THR A 132 -5.44 -27.92 -11.01
CA THR A 132 -5.98 -28.30 -12.32
C THR A 132 -4.83 -28.66 -13.24
N GLN A 133 -4.74 -29.95 -13.58
CA GLN A 133 -3.76 -30.47 -14.52
C GLN A 133 -4.40 -30.58 -15.91
N LEU A 134 -3.78 -29.97 -16.91
CA LEU A 134 -4.20 -30.08 -18.31
C LEU A 134 -3.37 -31.15 -19.02
N ARG A 135 -4.00 -31.84 -19.97
CA ARG A 135 -3.31 -32.81 -20.86
C ARG A 135 -2.35 -32.10 -21.80
N GLU A 136 -2.77 -30.95 -22.31
CA GLU A 136 -2.01 -30.09 -23.22
C GLU A 136 -1.91 -28.69 -22.65
N ALA A 137 -0.91 -27.94 -23.11
CA ALA A 137 -0.76 -26.54 -22.68
C ALA A 137 -1.89 -25.69 -23.28
N ASP A 138 -2.44 -24.77 -22.49
CA ASP A 138 -3.46 -23.85 -23.00
C ASP A 138 -2.85 -22.66 -23.77
N SER A 139 -3.68 -21.69 -24.16
CA SER A 139 -3.24 -20.48 -24.88
C SER A 139 -2.25 -19.60 -24.10
N ARG A 140 -2.08 -19.83 -22.79
CA ARG A 140 -1.09 -19.15 -21.94
C ARG A 140 0.18 -19.98 -21.81
N ASN A 141 0.29 -21.10 -22.51
CA ASN A 141 1.34 -22.12 -22.41
C ASN A 141 1.42 -22.79 -21.02
N ALA A 142 0.32 -22.77 -20.26
CA ALA A 142 0.26 -23.42 -18.95
C ALA A 142 -0.29 -24.85 -19.07
N LYS A 143 0.33 -25.79 -18.37
CA LYS A 143 -0.15 -27.19 -18.25
C LYS A 143 -0.70 -27.49 -16.86
N ARG A 144 -0.39 -26.64 -15.87
CA ARG A 144 -0.78 -26.84 -14.48
C ARG A 144 -1.19 -25.52 -13.85
N TYR A 145 -2.33 -25.54 -13.19
CA TYR A 145 -2.84 -24.45 -12.37
C TYR A 145 -2.90 -24.88 -10.92
N GLU A 146 -2.39 -24.02 -10.04
CA GLU A 146 -2.50 -24.19 -8.60
C GLU A 146 -3.13 -22.95 -8.00
N GLN A 147 -4.36 -23.10 -7.53
CA GLN A 147 -5.06 -22.06 -6.79
C GLN A 147 -4.89 -22.32 -5.29
N CYS A 148 -4.14 -21.45 -4.65
CA CYS A 148 -3.86 -21.47 -3.22
C CYS A 148 -4.69 -20.40 -2.51
N VAL A 149 -4.76 -20.47 -1.18
CA VAL A 149 -5.34 -19.42 -0.34
C VAL A 149 -4.30 -18.90 0.64
N TRP A 150 -4.41 -17.62 0.96
CA TRP A 150 -3.68 -17.01 2.06
C TRP A 150 -4.60 -16.94 3.28
N GLY A 151 -4.07 -17.24 4.46
CA GLY A 151 -4.82 -17.34 5.70
C GLY A 151 -4.47 -18.62 6.45
N ARG A 152 -5.21 -18.88 7.53
CA ARG A 152 -5.03 -20.05 8.39
C ARG A 152 -6.21 -21.01 8.21
N PRO A 153 -5.97 -22.26 7.77
CA PRO A 153 -7.03 -23.24 7.55
C PRO A 153 -7.41 -23.94 8.87
N TYR A 154 -8.71 -24.10 9.09
CA TYR A 154 -9.27 -24.83 10.23
C TYR A 154 -10.40 -25.75 9.76
N ALA A 155 -10.58 -26.88 10.44
CA ALA A 155 -11.68 -27.80 10.18
C ALA A 155 -12.36 -28.23 11.48
N SER A 156 -13.66 -28.49 11.45
CA SER A 156 -14.34 -29.17 12.56
C SER A 156 -13.78 -30.58 12.70
N ALA A 157 -13.87 -31.16 13.90
CA ALA A 157 -13.36 -32.51 14.17
C ALA A 157 -13.99 -33.58 13.25
N ASP A 158 -15.25 -33.39 12.85
CA ASP A 158 -15.95 -34.26 11.91
C ASP A 158 -15.68 -33.90 10.43
N GLY A 159 -14.94 -32.83 10.14
CA GLY A 159 -14.64 -32.35 8.79
C GLY A 159 -15.83 -31.76 8.02
N ARG A 160 -17.00 -31.57 8.65
CA ARG A 160 -18.19 -30.99 7.99
C ARG A 160 -18.07 -29.48 7.78
N VAL A 161 -17.24 -28.78 8.57
CA VAL A 161 -16.97 -27.36 8.42
C VAL A 161 -15.50 -27.16 8.07
N ARG A 162 -15.22 -26.40 7.02
CA ARG A 162 -13.90 -25.84 6.74
C ARG A 162 -13.95 -24.32 6.86
N GLU A 163 -13.03 -23.74 7.62
CA GLU A 163 -12.89 -22.31 7.79
C GLU A 163 -11.50 -21.84 7.34
N LEU A 164 -11.46 -20.76 6.56
CA LEU A 164 -10.25 -20.00 6.31
C LEU A 164 -10.30 -18.70 7.13
N ARG A 165 -9.40 -18.58 8.11
CA ARG A 165 -9.22 -17.35 8.88
C ARG A 165 -8.22 -16.44 8.19
N LEU A 166 -8.58 -15.18 7.97
CA LEU A 166 -7.76 -14.15 7.36
C LEU A 166 -7.32 -13.15 8.45
N PRO A 167 -6.12 -13.28 9.03
CA PRO A 167 -5.64 -12.33 10.01
C PRO A 167 -5.47 -10.94 9.37
N VAL A 168 -5.90 -9.87 10.02
CA VAL A 168 -5.70 -8.50 9.51
C VAL A 168 -5.12 -7.61 10.60
N ALA A 169 -4.14 -6.76 10.25
CA ALA A 169 -3.48 -5.86 11.22
C ALA A 169 -4.34 -4.64 11.62
N ARG A 170 -5.60 -4.57 11.22
CA ARG A 170 -6.49 -3.42 11.41
C ARG A 170 -7.73 -3.82 12.19
N SER A 171 -8.36 -2.84 12.84
CA SER A 171 -9.68 -3.03 13.45
C SER A 171 -10.74 -3.34 12.39
N LEU A 172 -11.69 -4.19 12.76
CA LEU A 172 -12.92 -4.43 11.99
C LEU A 172 -14.05 -3.46 12.43
N ARG A 173 -13.87 -2.73 13.54
CA ARG A 173 -14.77 -1.68 14.03
C ARG A 173 -14.50 -0.41 13.26
N GLY A 174 -15.43 0.03 12.43
CA GLY A 174 -15.39 1.38 11.88
C GLY A 174 -16.23 1.60 10.62
N PRO A 175 -16.42 2.87 10.23
CA PRO A 175 -17.25 3.26 9.08
C PRO A 175 -16.75 2.67 7.75
N GLN A 176 -15.45 2.37 7.64
CA GLN A 176 -14.84 1.76 6.46
C GLN A 176 -15.37 0.34 6.16
N TYR A 177 -16.08 -0.27 7.11
CA TYR A 177 -16.64 -1.61 7.04
C TYR A 177 -18.17 -1.66 7.11
N GLY A 178 -18.81 -0.56 7.50
CA GLY A 178 -20.26 -0.41 7.51
C GLY A 178 -20.70 0.37 6.28
N THR A 179 -21.18 -0.33 5.23
CA THR A 179 -22.04 0.15 4.10
C THR A 179 -21.77 -0.56 2.77
N ALA A 180 -20.86 -1.55 2.68
CA ALA A 180 -20.88 -2.41 1.50
C ALA A 180 -22.19 -3.21 1.53
N GLU A 181 -23.12 -2.88 0.63
CA GLU A 181 -24.39 -3.60 0.52
C GLU A 181 -24.14 -5.11 0.37
N PRO A 182 -24.99 -5.98 0.95
CA PRO A 182 -24.85 -7.43 0.82
C PRO A 182 -24.67 -7.93 -0.62
N ALA A 183 -25.27 -7.25 -1.61
CA ALA A 183 -25.08 -7.53 -3.03
C ALA A 183 -23.63 -7.32 -3.49
N VAL A 184 -22.99 -6.22 -3.05
CA VAL A 184 -21.58 -5.93 -3.35
C VAL A 184 -20.63 -6.97 -2.75
N GLN A 185 -20.98 -7.55 -1.60
CA GLN A 185 -20.20 -8.66 -1.02
C GLN A 185 -20.41 -9.99 -1.78
N ALA A 186 -21.62 -10.26 -2.25
CA ALA A 186 -21.95 -11.48 -3.01
C ALA A 186 -21.23 -11.56 -4.37
N GLU A 187 -20.89 -10.42 -4.95
CA GLU A 187 -20.20 -10.29 -6.25
C GLU A 187 -18.66 -10.26 -6.13
N ARG A 188 -18.10 -10.42 -4.92
CA ARG A 188 -16.66 -10.36 -4.70
C ARG A 188 -15.93 -11.58 -5.24
N ALA A 189 -15.33 -11.42 -6.42
CA ALA A 189 -14.50 -12.43 -7.08
C ALA A 189 -13.38 -12.98 -6.18
N ASP A 190 -12.78 -12.14 -5.33
CA ASP A 190 -11.72 -12.56 -4.40
C ASP A 190 -12.22 -13.54 -3.34
N LEU A 191 -13.38 -13.29 -2.74
CA LEU A 191 -14.00 -14.20 -1.77
C LEU A 191 -14.49 -15.47 -2.45
N ALA A 192 -15.11 -15.36 -3.62
CA ALA A 192 -15.58 -16.50 -4.40
C ALA A 192 -14.44 -17.47 -4.75
N ALA A 193 -13.30 -16.93 -5.19
CA ALA A 193 -12.13 -17.74 -5.54
C ALA A 193 -11.46 -18.37 -4.32
N ALA A 194 -11.35 -17.65 -3.20
CA ALA A 194 -10.85 -18.23 -1.96
C ALA A 194 -11.78 -19.33 -1.43
N ALA A 195 -13.09 -19.11 -1.42
CA ALA A 195 -14.07 -20.07 -0.93
C ALA A 195 -14.03 -21.37 -1.75
N GLN A 196 -13.87 -21.27 -3.07
CA GLN A 196 -13.75 -22.45 -3.93
C GLN A 196 -12.54 -23.31 -3.58
N VAL A 197 -11.39 -22.70 -3.29
CA VAL A 197 -10.20 -23.43 -2.85
C VAL A 197 -10.43 -24.11 -1.51
N VAL A 198 -11.10 -23.46 -0.56
CA VAL A 198 -11.44 -24.07 0.74
C VAL A 198 -12.43 -25.23 0.58
N ALA A 199 -13.43 -25.06 -0.30
CA ALA A 199 -14.47 -26.04 -0.58
C ALA A 199 -13.95 -27.31 -1.25
N ARG A 200 -13.13 -27.15 -2.30
CA ARG A 200 -12.75 -28.25 -3.22
C ARG A 200 -11.26 -28.56 -3.23
N GLY A 201 -10.43 -27.75 -2.58
CA GLY A 201 -9.00 -27.97 -2.50
C GLY A 201 -8.64 -29.16 -1.61
N GLU A 202 -7.49 -29.74 -1.92
CA GLU A 202 -6.90 -30.85 -1.18
C GLU A 202 -5.67 -30.35 -0.39
N PRO A 203 -5.35 -30.94 0.76
CA PRO A 203 -4.22 -30.51 1.56
C PRO A 203 -2.90 -30.76 0.82
N HIS A 204 -2.13 -29.70 0.65
CA HIS A 204 -0.83 -29.70 -0.02
C HIS A 204 0.23 -28.99 0.80
N ARG A 205 1.47 -29.44 0.64
CA ARG A 205 2.69 -28.72 1.02
C ARG A 205 3.10 -27.80 -0.12
N LEU A 206 3.06 -26.51 0.15
CA LEU A 206 3.59 -25.51 -0.78
C LEU A 206 5.13 -25.57 -0.77
N PRO A 207 5.80 -25.36 -1.91
CA PRO A 207 7.25 -25.25 -1.94
C PRO A 207 7.73 -24.03 -1.15
N ASN A 208 8.92 -24.13 -0.55
CA ASN A 208 9.59 -22.97 0.04
C ASN A 208 10.00 -21.94 -1.02
N ARG A 209 10.39 -20.74 -0.57
CA ARG A 209 10.73 -19.59 -1.45
C ARG A 209 11.81 -19.89 -2.49
N PHE A 210 12.76 -20.79 -2.18
CA PHE A 210 13.86 -21.15 -3.07
C PHE A 210 13.46 -22.17 -4.15
N ASN A 211 12.40 -22.93 -3.90
CA ASN A 211 11.88 -23.94 -4.80
C ASN A 211 10.49 -23.57 -5.33
N TRP A 212 10.15 -22.28 -5.33
CA TRP A 212 8.80 -21.80 -5.65
C TRP A 212 8.29 -22.21 -7.05
N SER A 213 9.20 -22.54 -7.98
CA SER A 213 8.90 -23.04 -9.32
C SER A 213 8.53 -24.53 -9.39
N ARG A 214 8.65 -25.28 -8.29
CA ARG A 214 8.20 -26.68 -8.20
C ARG A 214 6.71 -26.74 -7.91
N ASP A 215 6.08 -27.86 -8.25
CA ASP A 215 4.67 -28.12 -7.96
C ASP A 215 4.42 -28.25 -6.45
N ALA A 216 3.21 -27.90 -6.01
CA ALA A 216 2.74 -28.23 -4.68
C ALA A 216 2.60 -29.75 -4.55
N GLN A 217 2.98 -30.30 -3.40
CA GLN A 217 2.96 -31.74 -3.14
C GLN A 217 1.78 -32.12 -2.26
N LEU A 218 1.06 -33.20 -2.59
CA LEU A 218 -0.02 -33.72 -1.75
C LEU A 218 0.52 -34.04 -0.35
N ALA A 219 -0.19 -33.59 0.69
CA ALA A 219 0.17 -33.80 2.08
C ALA A 219 -0.54 -35.05 2.62
N LEU A 220 0.00 -36.24 2.34
CA LEU A 220 -0.60 -37.52 2.74
C LEU A 220 -0.69 -37.72 4.26
N ASP A 221 0.09 -36.95 5.02
CA ASP A 221 0.08 -36.95 6.48
C ASP A 221 -0.90 -35.93 7.10
N ALA A 222 -1.70 -35.23 6.27
CA ALA A 222 -2.77 -34.38 6.76
C ALA A 222 -3.86 -35.21 7.46
N GLY A 223 -4.40 -34.69 8.57
CA GLY A 223 -5.48 -35.36 9.31
C GLY A 223 -6.75 -35.56 8.49
N GLU A 224 -7.56 -36.56 8.84
CA GLU A 224 -8.75 -36.99 8.09
C GLU A 224 -9.75 -35.84 7.83
N ALA A 225 -9.98 -34.99 8.82
CA ALA A 225 -10.86 -33.82 8.69
C ALA A 225 -10.42 -32.85 7.57
N ALA A 226 -9.13 -32.76 7.27
CA ALA A 226 -8.60 -31.90 6.21
C ALA A 226 -8.84 -32.47 4.81
N TRP A 227 -9.08 -33.78 4.68
CA TRP A 227 -9.39 -34.46 3.42
C TRP A 227 -10.88 -34.53 3.14
N ARG A 228 -11.72 -34.59 4.18
CA ARG A 228 -13.17 -34.69 4.04
C ARG A 228 -13.77 -33.49 3.31
N GLN A 229 -14.69 -33.74 2.40
CA GLN A 229 -15.46 -32.68 1.73
C GLN A 229 -16.37 -31.99 2.75
N PRO A 230 -16.32 -30.66 2.89
CA PRO A 230 -17.14 -29.94 3.85
C PRO A 230 -18.61 -29.89 3.40
N GLU A 231 -19.50 -29.71 4.36
CA GLU A 231 -20.90 -29.30 4.14
C GLU A 231 -21.05 -27.78 4.26
N GLU A 232 -20.14 -27.12 4.98
CA GLU A 232 -20.10 -25.67 5.14
C GLU A 232 -18.67 -25.13 4.98
N VAL A 233 -18.55 -24.02 4.25
CA VAL A 233 -17.32 -23.27 4.03
C VAL A 233 -17.45 -21.88 4.62
N ARG A 234 -16.48 -21.52 5.47
CA ARG A 234 -16.40 -20.22 6.12
C ARG A 234 -15.15 -19.45 5.70
N ILE A 235 -15.31 -18.15 5.46
CA ILE A 235 -14.18 -17.22 5.37
C ILE A 235 -14.38 -16.15 6.43
N THR A 236 -13.46 -16.08 7.38
CA THR A 236 -13.56 -15.20 8.55
C THR A 236 -12.35 -14.28 8.62
N GLU A 237 -12.57 -12.96 8.52
CA GLU A 237 -11.52 -11.99 8.84
C GLU A 237 -11.36 -11.91 10.37
N VAL A 238 -10.11 -11.93 10.84
CA VAL A 238 -9.78 -11.85 12.28
C VAL A 238 -8.84 -10.69 12.51
N SER A 239 -9.28 -9.69 13.25
CA SER A 239 -8.47 -8.55 13.63
C SER A 239 -7.40 -8.96 14.63
N CYS A 240 -6.15 -8.71 14.27
CA CYS A 240 -5.00 -8.80 15.17
C CYS A 240 -4.87 -7.55 16.07
N LEU A 241 -5.72 -6.54 15.89
CA LEU A 241 -5.68 -5.31 16.69
C LEU A 241 -6.60 -5.38 17.91
N ASP A 242 -7.81 -5.90 17.73
CA ASP A 242 -8.88 -5.91 18.74
C ASP A 242 -9.55 -7.28 18.92
N GLY A 243 -9.06 -8.32 18.22
CA GLY A 243 -9.57 -9.69 18.33
C GLY A 243 -10.93 -9.93 17.66
N GLU A 244 -11.53 -8.91 17.04
CA GLU A 244 -12.82 -9.03 16.39
C GLU A 244 -12.79 -10.00 15.21
N ARG A 245 -13.90 -10.73 15.03
CA ARG A 245 -14.08 -11.72 13.97
C ARG A 245 -15.29 -11.36 13.13
N ARG A 246 -15.12 -11.38 11.81
CA ARG A 246 -16.20 -11.14 10.86
C ARG A 246 -16.21 -12.20 9.76
N THR A 247 -17.22 -13.05 9.78
CA THR A 247 -17.45 -14.03 8.72
C THR A 247 -18.04 -13.33 7.50
N SER A 248 -17.32 -13.42 6.37
CA SER A 248 -17.72 -12.83 5.08
C SER A 248 -18.40 -13.84 4.16
N VAL A 249 -18.14 -15.14 4.36
CA VAL A 249 -18.76 -16.25 3.62
C VAL A 249 -19.10 -17.34 4.62
N SER A 250 -20.31 -17.90 4.52
CA SER A 250 -20.79 -19.06 5.31
C SER A 250 -21.79 -19.82 4.44
N GLU A 251 -21.31 -20.74 3.62
CA GLU A 251 -22.10 -21.35 2.52
C GLU A 251 -21.74 -22.81 2.27
N GLY A 252 -22.66 -23.54 1.63
CA GLY A 252 -22.39 -24.90 1.16
C GLY A 252 -21.52 -24.94 -0.10
N PRO A 253 -20.83 -26.08 -0.37
CA PRO A 253 -19.93 -26.21 -1.53
C PRO A 253 -20.56 -25.94 -2.89
N GLU A 254 -21.85 -26.23 -3.06
CA GLU A 254 -22.56 -26.00 -4.33
C GLU A 254 -22.83 -24.51 -4.58
N ASP A 255 -23.13 -23.75 -3.53
CA ASP A 255 -23.34 -22.29 -3.64
C ASP A 255 -22.01 -21.58 -3.91
N VAL A 256 -20.96 -22.02 -3.23
CA VAL A 256 -19.57 -21.59 -3.48
C VAL A 256 -19.17 -21.86 -4.93
N ALA A 257 -19.46 -23.06 -5.46
CA ALA A 257 -19.14 -23.41 -6.84
C ALA A 257 -19.88 -22.52 -7.85
N ARG A 258 -21.18 -22.25 -7.64
CA ARG A 258 -21.95 -21.34 -8.49
C ARG A 258 -21.38 -19.92 -8.46
N ARG A 259 -21.03 -19.41 -7.28
CA ARG A 259 -20.42 -18.08 -7.14
C ARG A 259 -19.04 -18.02 -7.79
N TYR A 260 -18.23 -19.05 -7.62
CA TYR A 260 -16.92 -19.14 -8.26
C TYR A 260 -17.04 -19.11 -9.78
N ALA A 261 -17.96 -19.87 -10.37
CA ALA A 261 -18.20 -19.85 -11.81
C ALA A 261 -18.63 -18.45 -12.30
N ALA A 262 -19.49 -17.76 -11.55
CA ALA A 262 -19.99 -16.43 -11.91
C ALA A 262 -18.94 -15.31 -11.78
N TYR A 263 -18.15 -15.31 -10.71
CA TYR A 263 -17.27 -14.17 -10.36
C TYR A 263 -15.79 -14.55 -10.22
N GLY A 264 -15.51 -15.65 -9.52
CA GLY A 264 -14.14 -16.07 -9.20
C GLY A 264 -13.31 -16.48 -10.42
N ALA A 265 -13.82 -17.40 -11.23
CA ALA A 265 -13.14 -17.92 -12.42
C ALA A 265 -12.90 -16.83 -13.49
N PRO A 266 -13.89 -15.98 -13.83
CA PRO A 266 -13.64 -14.84 -14.72
C PRO A 266 -12.60 -13.87 -14.16
N GLY A 267 -12.68 -13.54 -12.86
CA GLY A 267 -11.74 -12.65 -12.19
C GLY A 267 -10.30 -13.18 -12.23
N LEU A 268 -10.09 -14.46 -11.87
CA LEU A 268 -8.77 -15.10 -11.93
C LEU A 268 -8.24 -15.14 -13.36
N THR A 269 -9.08 -15.49 -14.33
CA THR A 269 -8.71 -15.55 -15.75
C THR A 269 -8.25 -14.19 -16.25
N ALA A 270 -8.98 -13.12 -15.94
CA ALA A 270 -8.62 -11.76 -16.28
C ALA A 270 -7.29 -11.36 -15.63
N ALA A 271 -7.12 -11.63 -14.33
CA ALA A 271 -5.93 -11.22 -13.58
C ALA A 271 -4.64 -11.92 -14.04
N VAL A 272 -4.66 -13.22 -14.35
CA VAL A 272 -3.46 -13.94 -14.85
C VAL A 272 -3.11 -13.61 -16.30
N SER A 273 -4.07 -13.04 -17.04
CA SER A 273 -3.95 -12.66 -18.44
C SER A 273 -3.75 -11.16 -18.64
N ALA A 274 -3.65 -10.37 -17.56
CA ALA A 274 -3.57 -8.93 -17.64
C ALA A 274 -2.17 -8.46 -18.10
N GLY A 275 -2.13 -7.75 -19.24
CA GLY A 275 -0.90 -7.23 -19.84
C GLY A 275 -0.59 -5.76 -19.56
N THR A 276 -1.48 -5.04 -18.88
CA THR A 276 -1.31 -3.60 -18.65
C THR A 276 -0.19 -3.32 -17.63
N PHE A 277 0.71 -2.41 -17.98
CA PHE A 277 1.69 -1.86 -17.05
C PHE A 277 1.10 -0.67 -16.28
N VAL A 278 1.24 -0.68 -14.96
CA VAL A 278 0.84 0.43 -14.09
C VAL A 278 1.97 0.62 -13.08
N PRO A 279 2.99 1.43 -13.41
CA PRO A 279 4.07 1.73 -12.48
C PRO A 279 3.54 2.30 -11.16
N GLY A 280 4.25 2.02 -10.07
CA GLY A 280 3.84 2.42 -8.72
C GLY A 280 4.71 1.77 -7.66
N ARG A 281 4.18 1.67 -6.43
CA ARG A 281 4.87 1.02 -5.31
C ARG A 281 5.29 -0.42 -5.61
N ASP A 282 4.50 -1.10 -6.44
CA ASP A 282 4.78 -2.46 -6.90
C ASP A 282 6.11 -2.62 -7.66
N CYS A 283 6.71 -1.53 -8.14
CA CYS A 283 8.00 -1.57 -8.82
C CYS A 283 9.17 -1.85 -7.85
N GLU A 284 8.97 -1.71 -6.54
CA GLU A 284 9.98 -1.97 -5.49
C GLU A 284 10.57 -3.38 -5.59
N ASP A 285 9.71 -4.40 -5.63
CA ASP A 285 10.05 -5.83 -5.69
C ASP A 285 9.76 -6.45 -7.06
N CYS A 286 9.37 -5.66 -8.06
CA CYS A 286 9.13 -6.16 -9.41
C CYS A 286 10.45 -6.55 -10.09
N LYS A 287 10.64 -7.85 -10.32
CA LYS A 287 11.81 -8.39 -11.03
C LYS A 287 11.96 -7.85 -12.46
N TYR A 288 10.86 -7.40 -13.09
CA TYR A 288 10.86 -6.82 -14.44
C TYR A 288 11.00 -5.29 -14.46
N ALA A 289 11.01 -4.61 -13.31
CA ALA A 289 11.18 -3.15 -13.27
C ALA A 289 12.41 -2.64 -14.07
N PRO A 290 13.60 -3.29 -14.01
CA PRO A 290 14.76 -2.87 -14.80
C PRO A 290 14.50 -2.76 -16.31
N ASN A 291 13.63 -3.62 -16.85
CA ASN A 291 13.31 -3.71 -18.28
C ASN A 291 11.87 -3.27 -18.61
N CYS A 292 11.13 -2.73 -17.64
CA CYS A 292 9.75 -2.34 -17.83
C CYS A 292 9.65 -1.16 -18.81
N PRO A 293 8.84 -1.25 -19.89
CA PRO A 293 8.74 -0.17 -20.87
C PRO A 293 7.93 1.03 -20.36
N ALA A 294 7.05 0.82 -19.39
CA ALA A 294 6.20 1.88 -18.82
C ALA A 294 6.86 2.62 -17.64
N LEU A 295 7.93 2.08 -17.06
CA LEU A 295 8.62 2.71 -15.93
C LEU A 295 9.62 3.74 -16.46
N SER A 296 9.28 5.01 -16.32
CA SER A 296 10.18 6.12 -16.66
C SER A 296 11.48 6.03 -15.87
N ARG A 297 12.61 6.31 -16.53
CA ARG A 297 13.96 6.23 -15.96
C ARG A 297 14.60 7.60 -16.02
N LEU A 298 15.09 8.08 -14.88
CA LEU A 298 15.92 9.27 -14.78
C LEU A 298 17.13 8.94 -13.92
N GLY A 299 18.30 9.50 -14.23
CA GLY A 299 19.48 9.34 -13.38
C GLY A 299 19.64 10.52 -12.43
N GLY A 300 19.84 10.27 -11.14
CA GLY A 300 20.28 11.28 -10.17
C GLY A 300 19.19 12.28 -9.76
N VAL A 301 17.93 11.83 -9.70
CA VAL A 301 16.83 12.63 -9.14
C VAL A 301 17.06 12.89 -7.65
N LEU A 302 17.57 11.89 -6.93
CA LEU A 302 17.90 11.98 -5.51
C LEU A 302 19.32 12.50 -5.25
N SER A 303 20.09 12.78 -6.31
CA SER A 303 21.53 13.11 -6.23
C SER A 303 22.33 12.08 -5.41
N ILE A 304 22.02 10.79 -5.59
CA ILE A 304 22.71 9.66 -4.96
C ILE A 304 23.24 8.77 -6.07
N ASP A 305 24.52 8.40 -5.97
CA ASP A 305 25.21 7.48 -6.87
C ASP A 305 25.64 6.23 -6.10
N ASP A 306 24.65 5.41 -5.73
CA ASP A 306 24.85 4.15 -5.02
C ASP A 306 23.72 3.17 -5.38
N GLN A 307 24.09 2.15 -6.16
CA GLN A 307 23.20 1.07 -6.57
C GLN A 307 23.38 -0.21 -5.74
N THR A 308 24.16 -0.19 -4.66
CA THR A 308 24.43 -1.39 -3.85
C THR A 308 23.24 -1.77 -2.96
N ARG A 309 22.37 -0.80 -2.62
CA ARG A 309 21.23 -0.98 -1.73
C ARG A 309 20.06 -1.69 -2.41
N PRO A 310 19.24 -2.46 -1.67
CA PRO A 310 17.99 -2.99 -2.20
C PRO A 310 17.09 -1.89 -2.75
N ARG A 311 16.45 -2.16 -3.90
CA ARG A 311 15.47 -1.23 -4.48
C ARG A 311 14.35 -1.00 -3.48
N ARG A 312 14.07 0.27 -3.21
CA ARG A 312 13.02 0.73 -2.31
C ARG A 312 12.20 1.82 -2.98
N THR A 313 11.00 2.05 -2.45
CA THR A 313 10.21 3.23 -2.81
C THR A 313 10.50 4.42 -1.90
N TRP A 314 10.65 5.60 -2.51
CA TRP A 314 10.85 6.89 -1.83
C TRP A 314 9.82 7.91 -2.28
N SER A 315 9.35 8.74 -1.37
CA SER A 315 8.53 9.92 -1.65
C SER A 315 8.86 11.02 -0.64
N VAL A 316 8.53 12.28 -0.94
CA VAL A 316 8.76 13.38 0.01
C VAL A 316 8.12 13.10 1.39
N THR A 317 6.96 12.45 1.41
CA THR A 317 6.27 12.09 2.66
C THR A 317 7.10 11.15 3.54
N ASN A 318 7.74 10.11 2.97
CA ASN A 318 8.56 9.21 3.78
C ASN A 318 9.93 9.81 4.10
N GLY A 319 10.53 10.57 3.18
CA GLY A 319 11.74 11.35 3.44
C GLY A 319 11.56 12.32 4.61
N ARG A 320 10.44 13.05 4.66
CA ARG A 320 10.10 13.92 5.81
C ARG A 320 9.82 13.14 7.09
N SER A 321 9.18 11.97 7.00
CA SER A 321 8.96 11.10 8.17
C SER A 321 10.28 10.61 8.76
N TYR A 322 11.29 10.42 7.92
CA TYR A 322 12.62 9.96 8.29
C TYR A 322 13.48 11.09 8.85
N ALA A 323 13.66 12.16 8.08
CA ALA A 323 14.58 13.26 8.37
C ALA A 323 14.01 14.32 9.32
N GLY A 324 12.67 14.44 9.42
CA GLY A 324 12.00 15.50 10.17
C GLY A 324 11.77 16.76 9.34
N ARG A 325 11.34 17.83 10.01
CA ARG A 325 11.25 19.18 9.42
C ARG A 325 12.49 19.99 9.82
N PRO A 326 12.92 20.96 8.99
CA PRO A 326 13.89 21.95 9.43
C PRO A 326 13.47 22.55 10.78
N ASP A 327 14.43 22.70 11.68
CA ASP A 327 14.27 23.27 13.03
C ASP A 327 13.26 22.55 13.94
N ARG A 328 12.91 21.30 13.60
CA ARG A 328 12.07 20.43 14.44
C ARG A 328 12.69 19.07 14.61
N ASP A 329 12.92 18.71 15.87
CA ASP A 329 13.40 17.38 16.25
C ASP A 329 12.24 16.37 16.25
N GLU A 330 11.74 16.03 15.06
CA GLU A 330 10.62 15.10 14.84
C GLU A 330 10.92 13.97 13.84
N GLY A 331 12.16 13.92 13.33
CA GLY A 331 12.62 12.89 12.39
C GLY A 331 12.95 11.59 13.11
N CYS A 332 12.32 10.48 12.70
CA CYS A 332 12.54 9.18 13.34
C CYS A 332 12.51 8.03 12.31
N PRO A 333 13.66 7.41 12.00
CA PRO A 333 13.76 6.27 11.09
C PRO A 333 12.83 5.09 11.49
N ALA A 334 12.74 4.79 12.78
CA ALA A 334 11.84 3.76 13.29
C ALA A 334 10.36 4.05 12.95
N ARG A 335 9.92 5.30 13.00
CA ARG A 335 8.55 5.68 12.62
C ARG A 335 8.27 5.43 11.15
N GLU A 336 9.18 5.82 10.24
CA GLU A 336 9.04 5.54 8.81
C GLU A 336 8.97 4.02 8.54
N ARG A 337 9.81 3.27 9.24
CA ARG A 337 9.88 1.82 9.14
C ARG A 337 8.57 1.13 9.58
N LEU A 338 8.01 1.50 10.73
CA LEU A 338 6.75 0.92 11.23
C LEU A 338 5.55 1.29 10.34
N ARG A 339 5.55 2.50 9.75
CA ARG A 339 4.60 2.88 8.69
C ARG A 339 4.73 2.02 7.44
N ARG A 340 5.97 1.71 7.00
CA ARG A 340 6.22 0.84 5.84
C ARG A 340 5.73 -0.60 6.08
N LEU A 341 5.82 -1.08 7.31
CA LEU A 341 5.21 -2.34 7.75
C LEU A 341 3.67 -2.28 7.85
N LYS A 342 3.06 -1.10 7.66
CA LYS A 342 1.61 -0.88 7.76
C LYS A 342 1.05 -1.33 9.12
N LEU A 343 1.79 -1.07 10.19
CA LEU A 343 1.28 -1.31 11.54
C LEU A 343 0.14 -0.31 11.84
N PRO A 344 -0.88 -0.73 12.62
CA PRO A 344 -2.04 0.11 12.88
C PRO A 344 -1.68 1.30 13.78
N ASP A 345 -2.25 2.46 13.48
CA ASP A 345 -2.35 3.56 14.43
C ASP A 345 -3.49 3.25 15.41
N ARG A 346 -3.13 2.71 16.57
CA ARG A 346 -4.10 2.24 17.57
C ARG A 346 -4.84 3.38 18.26
N GLU A 347 -4.16 4.49 18.48
CA GLU A 347 -4.68 5.62 19.26
C GLU A 347 -5.32 6.69 18.38
N GLY A 348 -5.18 6.57 17.05
CA GLY A 348 -5.81 7.47 16.09
C GLY A 348 -5.08 8.81 15.92
N HIS A 349 -3.80 8.89 16.34
CA HIS A 349 -3.00 10.11 16.30
C HIS A 349 -2.75 10.64 14.88
N ALA A 350 -2.80 9.79 13.86
CA ALA A 350 -2.55 10.17 12.47
C ALA A 350 -3.68 11.01 11.85
N LEU A 351 -4.92 10.87 12.31
CA LEU A 351 -6.12 11.49 11.72
C LEU A 351 -6.75 12.53 12.65
N THR A 352 -6.00 13.58 12.98
CA THR A 352 -6.53 14.73 13.73
C THR A 352 -7.63 15.47 12.94
N PRO A 353 -8.54 16.22 13.59
CA PRO A 353 -9.58 16.99 12.91
C PRO A 353 -9.05 17.92 11.81
N HIS A 354 -7.87 18.51 11.99
CA HIS A 354 -7.23 19.37 10.98
C HIS A 354 -6.75 18.59 9.74
N VAL A 355 -6.26 17.37 9.91
CA VAL A 355 -5.86 16.48 8.81
C VAL A 355 -7.10 16.03 8.03
N ILE A 356 -8.17 15.65 8.74
CA ILE A 356 -9.46 15.28 8.13
C ILE A 356 -10.01 16.45 7.31
N ARG A 357 -10.00 17.68 7.85
CA ARG A 357 -10.39 18.90 7.13
C ARG A 357 -9.60 19.06 5.83
N GLY A 358 -8.27 18.97 5.89
CA GLY A 358 -7.41 19.09 4.71
C GLY A 358 -7.75 18.07 3.62
N HIS A 359 -7.92 16.80 4.02
CA HIS A 359 -8.29 15.75 3.09
C HIS A 359 -9.67 15.94 2.46
N ALA A 360 -10.66 16.38 3.23
CA ALA A 360 -11.99 16.65 2.72
C ALA A 360 -12.02 17.85 1.76
N VAL A 361 -11.24 18.90 2.01
CA VAL A 361 -11.08 20.03 1.08
C VAL A 361 -10.51 19.56 -0.26
N HIS A 362 -9.43 18.76 -0.25
CA HIS A 362 -8.86 18.19 -1.49
C HIS A 362 -9.88 17.32 -2.23
N ALA A 363 -10.56 16.43 -1.50
CA ALA A 363 -11.56 15.53 -2.07
C ALA A 363 -12.73 16.31 -2.70
N TRP A 364 -13.18 17.39 -2.07
CA TRP A 364 -14.26 18.22 -2.60
C TRP A 364 -13.86 18.89 -3.93
N ILE A 365 -12.67 19.49 -3.98
CA ILE A 365 -12.16 20.17 -5.18
C ILE A 365 -12.03 19.17 -6.33
N GLN A 366 -11.42 18.01 -6.05
CA GLN A 366 -11.32 16.92 -7.01
C GLN A 366 -12.69 16.51 -7.55
N GLN A 367 -13.64 16.19 -6.67
CA GLN A 367 -14.99 15.76 -7.07
C GLN A 367 -15.70 16.82 -7.90
N ARG A 368 -15.53 18.11 -7.58
CA ARG A 368 -16.13 19.22 -8.32
C ARG A 368 -15.60 19.28 -9.74
N HIS A 369 -14.28 19.16 -9.94
CA HIS A 369 -13.64 19.18 -11.25
C HIS A 369 -13.94 17.92 -12.08
N GLU A 370 -13.98 16.74 -11.45
CA GLU A 370 -14.29 15.48 -12.14
C GLU A 370 -15.76 15.42 -12.57
N THR A 371 -16.68 15.92 -11.74
CA THR A 371 -18.12 15.93 -12.06
C THR A 371 -18.47 16.99 -13.10
N HIS A 372 -17.70 18.08 -13.15
CA HIS A 372 -17.95 19.20 -14.06
C HIS A 372 -16.67 19.66 -14.79
N PRO A 373 -16.12 18.83 -15.68
CA PRO A 373 -14.91 19.18 -16.42
C PRO A 373 -15.08 20.49 -17.20
N GLY A 374 -14.08 21.37 -17.16
CA GLY A 374 -14.08 22.65 -17.87
C GLY A 374 -14.90 23.76 -17.19
N ILE A 375 -15.57 23.50 -16.07
CA ILE A 375 -16.38 24.50 -15.37
C ILE A 375 -15.61 25.04 -14.17
N ALA A 376 -15.27 26.33 -14.20
CA ALA A 376 -14.62 27.01 -13.10
C ALA A 376 -15.44 26.96 -11.80
N CYS A 377 -14.77 26.64 -10.69
CA CYS A 377 -15.37 26.68 -9.36
C CYS A 377 -15.83 28.10 -9.01
N ARG A 378 -16.95 28.18 -8.30
CA ARG A 378 -17.49 29.44 -7.78
C ARG A 378 -17.58 29.37 -6.25
N PRO A 379 -17.35 30.49 -5.52
CA PRO A 379 -17.42 30.47 -4.05
C PRO A 379 -18.76 29.95 -3.51
N GLN A 380 -19.87 30.24 -4.19
CA GLN A 380 -21.21 29.80 -3.83
C GLN A 380 -21.46 28.29 -3.98
N ASP A 381 -20.59 27.58 -4.70
CA ASP A 381 -20.71 26.12 -4.85
C ASP A 381 -20.18 25.40 -3.59
N ALA A 382 -19.38 26.09 -2.78
CA ALA A 382 -18.80 25.52 -1.56
C ALA A 382 -19.89 25.12 -0.55
N PRO A 383 -19.63 24.11 0.32
CA PRO A 383 -20.50 23.84 1.46
C PRO A 383 -20.72 25.12 2.29
N ASP A 384 -21.89 25.27 2.92
CA ASP A 384 -22.18 26.46 3.74
C ASP A 384 -21.38 26.51 5.05
N GLY A 385 -20.81 25.37 5.46
CA GLY A 385 -19.99 25.22 6.66
C GLY A 385 -20.76 25.36 7.97
N ARG A 386 -22.10 25.38 7.94
CA ARG A 386 -22.96 25.52 9.13
C ARG A 386 -23.18 24.20 9.88
N ALA A 387 -22.92 23.09 9.21
CA ALA A 387 -23.01 21.74 9.75
C ALA A 387 -21.85 20.87 9.23
N PRO A 388 -21.55 19.72 9.87
CA PRO A 388 -20.65 18.72 9.34
C PRO A 388 -20.99 18.39 7.88
N TRP A 389 -19.96 18.28 7.05
CA TRP A 389 -20.10 17.94 5.64
C TRP A 389 -19.04 16.92 5.24
N SER A 390 -19.31 16.18 4.16
CA SER A 390 -18.44 15.10 3.70
C SER A 390 -18.02 15.31 2.25
N ALA A 391 -16.80 14.91 1.94
CA ALA A 391 -16.30 14.81 0.57
C ALA A 391 -15.42 13.56 0.44
N GLY A 392 -15.67 12.76 -0.59
CA GLY A 392 -15.15 11.41 -0.69
C GLY A 392 -15.51 10.58 0.56
N ARG A 393 -14.48 10.00 1.20
CA ARG A 393 -14.63 9.22 2.44
C ARG A 393 -14.46 10.03 3.72
N TRP A 394 -14.25 11.35 3.61
CA TRP A 394 -13.87 12.20 4.71
C TRP A 394 -15.08 13.00 5.18
N THR A 395 -15.44 12.84 6.45
CA THR A 395 -16.47 13.64 7.11
C THR A 395 -15.79 14.63 8.02
N ILE A 396 -16.00 15.92 7.76
CA ILE A 396 -15.40 17.00 8.55
C ILE A 396 -16.20 17.17 9.85
N PRO A 397 -15.54 17.14 11.03
CA PRO A 397 -16.17 17.46 12.30
C PRO A 397 -16.74 18.88 12.34
N GLU A 398 -17.74 19.10 13.18
CA GLU A 398 -18.45 20.39 13.30
C GLU A 398 -17.50 21.57 13.53
N GLU A 399 -16.52 21.41 14.42
CA GLU A 399 -15.54 22.44 14.78
C GLU A 399 -14.60 22.83 13.63
N GLN A 400 -14.54 22.03 12.56
CA GLN A 400 -13.73 22.29 11.36
C GLN A 400 -14.58 22.65 10.13
N ALA A 401 -15.90 22.48 10.18
CA ALA A 401 -16.81 22.56 9.03
C ALA A 401 -16.76 23.95 8.36
N TYR A 402 -16.86 25.01 9.16
CA TYR A 402 -16.82 26.39 8.68
C TYR A 402 -15.48 26.75 8.02
N LEU A 403 -14.37 26.39 8.66
CA LEU A 403 -13.03 26.67 8.10
C LEU A 403 -12.80 25.88 6.81
N GLY A 404 -13.18 24.61 6.76
CA GLY A 404 -13.09 23.79 5.56
C GLY A 404 -13.90 24.38 4.39
N ALA A 405 -15.15 24.78 4.65
CA ALA A 405 -16.03 25.42 3.66
C ALA A 405 -15.39 26.70 3.09
N ARG A 406 -14.79 27.52 3.95
CA ARG A 406 -14.07 28.73 3.52
C ARG A 406 -12.84 28.43 2.67
N MET A 407 -12.09 27.39 3.00
CA MET A 407 -10.94 26.94 2.19
C MET A 407 -11.40 26.48 0.80
N VAL A 408 -12.50 25.74 0.71
CA VAL A 408 -13.13 25.35 -0.56
C VAL A 408 -13.54 26.58 -1.37
N ALA A 409 -14.25 27.54 -0.75
CA ALA A 409 -14.67 28.77 -1.42
C ALA A 409 -13.47 29.59 -1.92
N ALA A 410 -12.36 29.60 -1.17
CA ALA A 410 -11.15 30.33 -1.51
C ALA A 410 -10.46 29.80 -2.79
N HIS A 411 -10.50 28.48 -3.03
CA HIS A 411 -9.95 27.86 -4.25
C HIS A 411 -10.53 28.47 -5.53
N ALA A 412 -11.81 28.88 -5.50
CA ALA A 412 -12.46 29.52 -6.64
C ALA A 412 -11.69 30.75 -7.17
N ARG A 413 -10.87 31.43 -6.34
CA ARG A 413 -10.02 32.54 -6.79
C ARG A 413 -9.02 32.11 -7.87
N TYR A 414 -8.38 30.95 -7.72
CA TYR A 414 -7.30 30.46 -8.57
C TYR A 414 -7.62 29.15 -9.30
N CYS A 415 -8.90 28.74 -9.33
CA CYS A 415 -9.36 27.57 -10.07
C CYS A 415 -8.79 27.55 -11.50
N PRO A 416 -8.08 26.48 -11.92
CA PRO A 416 -7.43 26.43 -13.24
C PRO A 416 -8.41 26.61 -14.40
N PHE A 417 -9.65 26.15 -14.28
CA PHE A 417 -10.67 26.31 -15.33
C PHE A 417 -11.11 27.76 -15.56
N LYS A 418 -10.61 28.75 -14.79
CA LYS A 418 -10.73 30.17 -15.15
C LYS A 418 -9.80 30.59 -16.28
N LEU A 419 -8.73 29.84 -16.50
CA LEU A 419 -7.74 30.11 -17.55
C LEU A 419 -8.25 29.51 -18.86
N SER A 420 -8.35 30.33 -19.90
CA SER A 420 -8.84 29.90 -21.22
C SER A 420 -7.91 28.90 -21.92
N GLY A 421 -6.64 28.84 -21.53
CA GLY A 421 -5.65 27.90 -22.08
C GLY A 421 -5.71 26.51 -21.47
N VAL A 422 -6.49 26.30 -20.40
CA VAL A 422 -6.56 25.00 -19.70
C VAL A 422 -7.48 24.05 -20.45
N THR A 423 -6.90 22.96 -20.96
CA THR A 423 -7.63 21.94 -21.73
C THR A 423 -7.86 20.65 -20.96
N GLU A 424 -7.04 20.39 -19.93
CA GLU A 424 -7.05 19.13 -19.21
C GLU A 424 -6.66 19.35 -17.74
N VAL A 425 -7.33 18.67 -16.82
CA VAL A 425 -7.01 18.67 -15.38
C VAL A 425 -7.07 17.22 -14.90
N VAL A 426 -6.01 16.77 -14.24
CA VAL A 426 -5.84 15.42 -13.69
C VAL A 426 -5.54 15.56 -12.20
N HIS A 427 -6.38 14.93 -11.37
CA HIS A 427 -6.21 14.92 -9.92
C HIS A 427 -5.50 13.67 -9.42
N GLU A 428 -4.78 13.81 -8.31
CA GLU A 428 -4.21 12.69 -7.54
C GLU A 428 -3.33 11.74 -8.38
N HIS A 429 -2.74 12.26 -9.46
CA HIS A 429 -1.87 11.49 -10.34
C HIS A 429 -0.57 11.14 -9.63
N THR A 430 -0.13 9.88 -9.73
CA THR A 430 1.15 9.44 -9.17
C THR A 430 2.18 9.34 -10.28
N VAL A 431 3.12 10.29 -10.29
CA VAL A 431 4.31 10.23 -11.13
C VAL A 431 5.29 9.22 -10.53
N VAL A 432 5.78 8.28 -11.34
CA VAL A 432 6.65 7.19 -10.93
C VAL A 432 7.92 7.21 -11.79
N VAL A 433 9.06 7.28 -11.12
CA VAL A 433 10.37 7.30 -11.77
C VAL A 433 11.28 6.27 -11.12
N HIS A 434 12.02 5.51 -11.91
CA HIS A 434 13.19 4.78 -11.44
C HIS A 434 14.39 5.71 -11.50
N ASP A 435 14.86 6.17 -10.33
CA ASP A 435 16.17 6.79 -10.20
C ASP A 435 17.23 5.69 -10.39
N THR A 436 17.82 5.65 -11.59
CA THR A 436 18.76 4.59 -11.94
C THR A 436 20.09 4.74 -11.23
N ALA A 437 20.49 5.94 -10.80
CA ALA A 437 21.75 6.15 -10.07
C ALA A 437 21.66 5.62 -8.62
N ALA A 438 20.50 5.74 -7.99
CA ALA A 438 20.26 5.26 -6.62
C ALA A 438 19.65 3.85 -6.53
N ASP A 439 19.19 3.30 -7.67
CA ASP A 439 18.27 2.15 -7.75
C ASP A 439 17.02 2.31 -6.87
N VAL A 440 16.37 3.47 -6.93
CA VAL A 440 15.19 3.81 -6.12
C VAL A 440 13.98 4.10 -7.02
N VAL A 441 12.79 3.64 -6.61
CA VAL A 441 11.54 4.05 -7.24
C VAL A 441 11.02 5.29 -6.53
N VAL A 442 11.15 6.44 -7.17
CA VAL A 442 10.64 7.73 -6.70
C VAL A 442 9.16 7.86 -7.06
N LEU A 443 8.35 8.20 -6.07
CA LEU A 443 6.92 8.38 -6.18
C LEU A 443 6.55 9.82 -5.80
N ALA A 444 5.94 10.55 -6.73
CA ALA A 444 5.37 11.86 -6.47
C ALA A 444 3.86 11.81 -6.73
N LYS A 445 3.07 11.88 -5.67
CA LYS A 445 1.63 12.03 -5.78
C LYS A 445 1.31 13.51 -5.89
N THR A 446 0.81 13.91 -7.04
CA THR A 446 0.43 15.29 -7.35
C THR A 446 -0.97 15.55 -6.80
N ASP A 447 -1.21 16.72 -6.20
CA ASP A 447 -2.58 17.14 -5.87
C ASP A 447 -3.37 17.41 -7.19
N MET A 448 -2.70 18.09 -8.14
CA MET A 448 -3.25 18.39 -9.45
C MET A 448 -2.14 18.56 -10.50
N LEU A 449 -2.36 17.97 -11.67
CA LEU A 449 -1.68 18.33 -12.92
C LEU A 449 -2.71 18.95 -13.85
N TYR A 450 -2.38 20.04 -14.52
CA TYR A 450 -3.26 20.55 -15.57
C TYR A 450 -2.46 21.02 -16.78
N ARG A 451 -3.07 20.91 -17.95
CA ARG A 451 -2.45 21.28 -19.22
C ARG A 451 -2.89 22.68 -19.58
N ASP A 452 -1.93 23.60 -19.67
CA ASP A 452 -2.13 24.97 -20.14
C ASP A 452 -1.39 25.16 -21.47
N GLY A 453 -2.15 25.23 -22.57
CA GLY A 453 -1.59 25.11 -23.91
C GLY A 453 -0.92 23.75 -24.14
N ARG A 454 0.39 23.74 -24.40
CA ARG A 454 1.14 22.50 -24.69
C ARG A 454 1.83 21.90 -23.46
N SER A 455 2.07 22.69 -22.42
CA SER A 455 2.85 22.28 -21.25
C SER A 455 1.99 21.91 -20.06
N TRP A 456 2.55 21.05 -19.21
CA TRP A 456 1.94 20.65 -17.96
C TRP A 456 2.34 21.58 -16.83
N VAL A 457 1.37 21.86 -15.98
CA VAL A 457 1.51 22.60 -14.74
C VAL A 457 1.36 21.64 -13.58
N TYR A 458 2.37 21.61 -12.72
CA TYR A 458 2.32 20.88 -11.46
C TYR A 458 1.77 21.79 -10.38
N ARG A 459 0.62 21.46 -9.79
CA ARG A 459 0.06 22.23 -8.67
C ARG A 459 -0.06 21.39 -7.41
N GLU A 460 0.54 21.90 -6.34
CA GLU A 460 0.37 21.42 -4.97
C GLU A 460 -0.60 22.34 -4.23
N THR A 461 -1.62 21.77 -3.57
CA THR A 461 -2.59 22.50 -2.76
C THR A 461 -2.33 22.19 -1.29
N LYS A 462 -2.32 23.21 -0.43
CA LYS A 462 -2.13 23.04 1.02
C LYS A 462 -3.20 23.79 1.76
N THR A 463 -3.77 23.14 2.77
CA THR A 463 -4.64 23.83 3.73
C THR A 463 -3.78 24.24 4.93
N ASP A 464 -3.76 25.54 5.23
CA ASP A 464 -3.05 26.05 6.41
C ASP A 464 -4.01 26.91 7.24
N ALA A 465 -4.17 26.54 8.51
CA ALA A 465 -4.98 27.30 9.46
C ALA A 465 -4.18 28.42 10.14
N ARG A 466 -2.86 28.44 9.97
CA ARG A 466 -1.98 29.46 10.53
C ARG A 466 -2.02 30.72 9.68
N ARG A 467 -1.65 31.85 10.29
CA ARG A 467 -1.39 33.13 9.59
C ARG A 467 -0.31 32.89 8.53
N ASP A 468 -0.36 33.65 7.43
CA ASP A 468 0.59 33.51 6.33
C ASP A 468 2.04 33.41 6.86
N PRO A 469 2.83 32.43 6.38
CA PRO A 469 4.23 32.35 6.76
C PRO A 469 4.95 33.66 6.37
N PRO A 470 6.00 34.06 7.10
CA PRO A 470 6.80 35.24 6.76
C PRO A 470 7.23 35.24 5.29
N GLU A 471 7.30 36.42 4.65
CA GLU A 471 7.64 36.56 3.22
C GLU A 471 9.01 35.92 2.88
N ASP A 472 9.95 35.89 3.82
CA ASP A 472 11.30 35.32 3.65
C ASP A 472 11.39 33.80 3.83
N THR A 473 10.25 33.09 3.97
CA THR A 473 10.27 31.64 4.17
C THR A 473 10.64 30.92 2.87
N ASP A 474 11.75 30.17 2.86
CA ASP A 474 12.11 29.29 1.75
C ASP A 474 11.02 28.22 1.53
N ALA A 475 10.19 28.45 0.51
CA ALA A 475 9.05 27.61 0.20
C ALA A 475 9.45 26.17 -0.16
N LEU A 476 10.63 25.96 -0.75
CA LEU A 476 11.10 24.63 -1.13
C LEU A 476 11.52 23.83 0.10
N ARG A 477 12.17 24.46 1.09
CA ARG A 477 12.52 23.82 2.36
C ARG A 477 11.30 23.58 3.26
N GLU A 478 10.36 24.52 3.32
CA GLU A 478 9.13 24.33 4.11
C GLU A 478 8.21 23.29 3.45
N ARG A 479 8.16 23.26 2.11
CA ARG A 479 7.30 22.38 1.30
C ARG A 479 8.14 21.58 0.28
N PRO A 480 8.91 20.57 0.72
CA PRO A 480 9.79 19.79 -0.17
C PRO A 480 9.10 19.06 -1.32
N GLN A 481 7.76 18.96 -1.32
CA GLN A 481 7.00 18.49 -2.48
C GLN A 481 7.27 19.35 -3.73
N LEU A 482 7.44 20.68 -3.55
CA LEU A 482 7.77 21.60 -4.63
C LEU A 482 9.17 21.35 -5.19
N ALA A 483 10.14 21.03 -4.33
CA ALA A 483 11.49 20.66 -4.76
C ALA A 483 11.46 19.43 -5.68
N LEU A 484 10.74 18.36 -5.30
CA LEU A 484 10.58 17.20 -6.17
C LEU A 484 9.80 17.55 -7.45
N ALA A 485 8.77 18.38 -7.36
CA ALA A 485 8.01 18.83 -8.52
C ALA A 485 8.90 19.56 -9.54
N ILE A 486 9.80 20.45 -9.10
CA ILE A 486 10.76 21.14 -9.99
C ILE A 486 11.64 20.13 -10.74
N LEU A 487 12.20 19.14 -10.03
CA LEU A 487 13.06 18.13 -10.65
C LEU A 487 12.32 17.26 -11.67
N LEU A 488 11.03 17.00 -11.44
CA LEU A 488 10.20 16.20 -12.35
C LEU A 488 9.65 17.02 -13.53
N SER A 489 9.26 18.28 -13.32
CA SER A 489 8.69 19.17 -14.36
C SER A 489 9.68 19.57 -15.45
N THR A 490 10.98 19.45 -15.19
CA THR A 490 12.02 19.65 -16.21
C THR A 490 12.35 18.38 -17.00
N SER A 491 11.62 17.29 -16.78
CA SER A 491 11.83 15.98 -17.41
C SER A 491 10.64 15.58 -18.26
N PRO A 492 10.82 14.70 -19.27
CA PRO A 492 9.73 14.22 -20.12
C PRO A 492 8.73 13.32 -19.38
N VAL A 493 8.91 13.08 -18.07
CA VAL A 493 8.07 12.19 -17.26
C VAL A 493 6.67 12.78 -17.05
N ILE A 494 6.55 14.11 -16.93
CA ILE A 494 5.25 14.77 -16.77
C ILE A 494 4.60 15.03 -18.14
N GLY A 495 5.40 15.39 -19.14
CA GLY A 495 4.97 15.48 -20.53
C GLY A 495 6.11 15.81 -21.47
N GLU A 496 5.89 15.58 -22.76
CA GLU A 496 6.92 15.73 -23.80
C GLU A 496 7.37 17.19 -23.98
N ASP A 497 6.43 18.14 -23.87
CA ASP A 497 6.70 19.58 -24.03
C ASP A 497 6.80 20.28 -22.69
N VAL A 498 8.03 20.42 -22.20
CA VAL A 498 8.35 21.07 -20.93
C VAL A 498 8.58 22.58 -21.07
N SER A 499 8.57 23.14 -22.28
CA SER A 499 9.07 24.50 -22.55
C SER A 499 8.40 25.62 -21.74
N ALA A 500 7.14 25.43 -21.34
CA ALA A 500 6.40 26.35 -20.48
C ALA A 500 5.90 25.67 -19.18
N ALA A 501 6.59 24.61 -18.74
CA ALA A 501 6.26 23.94 -17.48
C ALA A 501 6.40 24.90 -16.30
N ARG A 502 5.47 24.81 -15.34
CA ARG A 502 5.49 25.61 -14.11
C ARG A 502 5.10 24.77 -12.91
N VAL A 503 5.61 25.14 -11.75
CA VAL A 503 5.25 24.54 -10.46
C VAL A 503 4.49 25.58 -9.65
N GLU A 504 3.35 25.19 -9.10
CA GLU A 504 2.45 26.09 -8.38
C GLU A 504 2.16 25.57 -6.98
N LEU A 505 2.23 26.47 -5.99
CA LEU A 505 1.76 26.22 -4.64
C LEU A 505 0.51 27.06 -4.38
N GLU A 506 -0.63 26.39 -4.20
CA GLU A 506 -1.86 27.01 -3.72
C GLU A 506 -2.00 26.78 -2.22
N VAL A 507 -2.00 27.85 -1.42
CA VAL A 507 -2.28 27.79 0.02
C VAL A 507 -3.68 28.32 0.27
N LEU A 508 -4.54 27.45 0.82
CA LEU A 508 -5.91 27.76 1.22
C LEU A 508 -5.94 27.97 2.73
N GLY A 509 -6.33 29.17 3.16
CA GLY A 509 -6.32 29.55 4.57
C GLY A 509 -7.54 30.35 5.02
N PRO A 510 -7.57 30.76 6.30
CA PRO A 510 -8.69 31.49 6.90
C PRO A 510 -8.84 32.93 6.38
N HIS A 511 -8.03 33.41 5.45
CA HIS A 511 -8.17 34.75 4.86
C HIS A 511 -8.33 34.71 3.33
N GLY A 512 -8.35 33.52 2.74
CA GLY A 512 -8.47 33.33 1.30
C GLY A 512 -7.45 32.33 0.77
N ALA A 513 -7.18 32.42 -0.52
CA ALA A 513 -6.16 31.63 -1.19
C ALA A 513 -4.97 32.52 -1.57
N ARG A 514 -3.78 31.91 -1.60
CA ARG A 514 -2.55 32.47 -2.15
C ARG A 514 -1.97 31.49 -3.16
N LEU A 515 -1.58 31.98 -4.33
CA LEU A 515 -0.91 31.19 -5.36
C LEU A 515 0.52 31.69 -5.53
N THR A 516 1.48 30.80 -5.35
CA THR A 516 2.91 31.06 -5.65
C THR A 516 3.27 30.25 -6.88
N VAL A 517 3.87 30.89 -7.89
CA VAL A 517 4.35 30.24 -9.11
C VAL A 517 5.87 30.21 -9.06
N VAL A 518 6.44 29.03 -9.28
CA VAL A 518 7.88 28.77 -9.28
C VAL A 518 8.28 28.31 -10.67
N ASP A 519 9.29 28.96 -11.23
CA ASP A 519 9.90 28.57 -12.50
C ASP A 519 10.84 27.37 -12.28
N PRO A 520 10.55 26.18 -12.84
CA PRO A 520 11.39 25.01 -12.67
C PRO A 520 12.68 25.07 -13.51
N PHE A 521 12.83 26.03 -14.42
CA PHE A 521 14.03 26.22 -15.26
C PHE A 521 15.07 27.14 -14.64
N ASP A 522 14.69 27.95 -13.66
CA ASP A 522 15.60 28.79 -12.89
C ASP A 522 16.71 27.92 -12.24
N PRO A 523 17.99 28.17 -12.57
CA PRO A 523 19.11 27.42 -12.00
C PRO A 523 19.16 27.40 -10.47
N GLU A 524 18.78 28.50 -9.80
CA GLU A 524 18.82 28.61 -8.34
C GLU A 524 17.73 27.73 -7.69
N ASN A 525 16.52 27.77 -8.24
CA ASN A 525 15.42 26.88 -7.82
C ASN A 525 15.80 25.41 -8.02
N ARG A 526 16.47 25.07 -9.12
CA ARG A 526 16.91 23.69 -9.41
C ARG A 526 18.02 23.24 -8.46
N ALA A 527 19.00 24.09 -8.19
CA ALA A 527 20.07 23.78 -7.23
C ALA A 527 19.48 23.52 -5.83
N THR A 528 18.63 24.44 -5.35
CA THR A 528 17.93 24.32 -4.07
C THR A 528 17.06 23.06 -4.02
N ALA A 529 16.33 22.76 -5.10
CA ALA A 529 15.50 21.56 -5.19
C ALA A 529 16.33 20.27 -5.05
N ARG A 530 17.51 20.20 -5.68
CA ARG A 530 18.42 19.06 -5.54
C ARG A 530 18.91 18.90 -4.10
N GLU A 531 19.32 20.00 -3.47
CA GLU A 531 19.77 20.00 -2.07
C GLU A 531 18.67 19.48 -1.14
N VAL A 532 17.45 20.02 -1.25
CA VAL A 532 16.31 19.63 -0.41
C VAL A 532 15.96 18.16 -0.58
N VAL A 533 15.87 17.68 -1.82
CA VAL A 533 15.54 16.26 -2.09
C VAL A 533 16.66 15.35 -1.59
N HIS A 534 17.92 15.70 -1.83
CA HIS A 534 19.07 14.93 -1.35
C HIS A 534 19.10 14.83 0.18
N ALA A 535 18.92 15.95 0.88
CA ALA A 535 18.91 15.99 2.34
C ALA A 535 17.83 15.09 2.97
N LEU A 536 16.68 14.91 2.29
CA LEU A 536 15.61 14.01 2.74
C LEU A 536 15.83 12.54 2.38
N ALA A 537 16.75 12.23 1.46
CA ALA A 537 16.91 10.91 0.87
C ALA A 537 18.23 10.21 1.26
N ALA A 538 19.32 10.95 1.46
CA ALA A 538 20.67 10.39 1.61
C ALA A 538 20.77 9.41 2.79
N ASP A 539 20.43 9.85 4.00
CA ASP A 539 20.48 9.00 5.19
C ASP A 539 19.50 7.83 5.10
N TRP A 540 18.29 8.09 4.60
CA TRP A 540 17.28 7.04 4.39
C TRP A 540 17.77 5.95 3.42
N HIS A 541 18.51 6.34 2.38
CA HIS A 541 19.09 5.42 1.40
C HIS A 541 20.22 4.61 2.03
N ALA A 542 21.12 5.24 2.77
CA ALA A 542 22.22 4.54 3.44
C ALA A 542 21.75 3.61 4.58
N ASP A 543 20.63 3.92 5.22
CA ASP A 543 20.17 3.25 6.43
C ASP A 543 19.63 1.83 6.21
N THR A 544 20.17 0.92 7.00
CA THR A 544 19.84 -0.51 7.04
C THR A 544 19.25 -0.95 8.38
N THR A 545 19.21 -0.07 9.37
CA THR A 545 18.85 -0.36 10.77
C THR A 545 17.53 0.25 11.19
N ALA A 546 17.17 1.42 10.64
CA ALA A 546 16.01 2.21 11.06
C ALA A 546 15.99 2.51 12.58
N ALA A 547 17.13 2.94 13.12
CA ALA A 547 17.28 3.26 14.54
C ALA A 547 16.25 4.32 15.01
N ALA A 548 15.66 4.09 16.19
CA ALA A 548 14.76 5.06 16.80
C ALA A 548 15.51 6.33 17.24
N ARG A 549 14.86 7.48 17.13
CA ARG A 549 15.33 8.78 17.64
C ARG A 549 14.30 9.33 18.62
N PRO A 550 14.34 8.95 19.91
CA PRO A 550 13.38 9.41 20.90
C PRO A 550 13.45 10.93 21.09
N GLY A 551 12.29 11.57 21.32
CA GLY A 551 12.19 13.00 21.58
C GLY A 551 10.77 13.42 21.94
N PRO A 552 10.48 14.72 22.15
CA PRO A 552 9.16 15.21 22.57
C PRO A 552 8.01 14.80 21.65
N HIS A 553 8.30 14.55 20.37
CA HIS A 553 7.37 14.09 19.35
C HIS A 553 6.88 12.65 19.56
N CYS A 554 7.54 11.85 20.42
CA CYS A 554 7.10 10.50 20.75
C CYS A 554 5.72 10.46 21.43
N ARG A 555 5.33 11.52 22.15
CA ARG A 555 4.04 11.61 22.85
C ARG A 555 2.83 11.54 21.92
N ASP A 556 2.97 12.11 20.72
CA ASP A 556 1.91 12.17 19.70
C ASP A 556 2.25 11.30 18.48
N CYS A 557 3.23 10.40 18.61
CA CYS A 557 3.66 9.52 17.53
C CYS A 557 2.69 8.34 17.43
N GLU A 558 2.03 8.19 16.27
CA GLU A 558 1.06 7.13 16.01
C GLU A 558 1.63 5.70 16.07
N MET A 559 2.96 5.59 16.07
CA MET A 559 3.70 4.32 16.17
C MET A 559 4.32 4.09 17.57
N ALA A 560 4.12 5.02 18.52
CA ALA A 560 4.76 4.97 19.84
C ALA A 560 4.38 3.70 20.62
N VAL A 561 3.12 3.27 20.54
CA VAL A 561 2.63 2.04 21.18
C VAL A 561 3.36 0.77 20.72
N TRP A 562 3.97 0.78 19.53
CA TRP A 562 4.78 -0.31 19.02
C TRP A 562 6.28 -0.09 19.23
N CYS A 563 6.71 1.12 19.52
CA CYS A 563 8.13 1.46 19.61
C CYS A 563 8.63 1.27 21.05
N PRO A 564 9.53 0.31 21.33
CA PRO A 564 10.04 0.11 22.69
C PRO A 564 10.93 1.26 23.18
N SER A 565 11.41 2.12 22.28
CA SER A 565 12.21 3.31 22.59
C SER A 565 11.36 4.57 22.77
N ALA A 566 10.04 4.48 22.65
CA ALA A 566 9.17 5.60 23.00
C ALA A 566 9.24 5.80 24.52
N GLU A 567 9.68 6.97 24.97
CA GLU A 567 9.70 7.26 26.40
C GLU A 567 8.26 7.31 26.96
N PRO A 568 7.93 6.52 28.00
CA PRO A 568 6.74 6.79 28.78
C PRO A 568 6.99 8.11 29.52
N SER A 569 6.13 9.11 29.28
CA SER A 569 6.19 10.39 29.98
C SER A 569 6.26 10.17 31.49
N ALA A 570 7.34 10.62 32.14
CA ALA A 570 7.35 10.79 33.59
C ALA A 570 6.19 11.72 33.97
N PRO A 571 5.27 11.32 34.87
CA PRO A 571 4.24 12.21 35.35
C PRO A 571 4.87 13.23 36.30
N GLY A 572 4.73 14.52 35.98
CA GLY A 572 4.95 15.62 36.91
C GLY A 572 6.32 16.29 36.85
N ALA A 573 6.41 17.34 36.04
CA ALA A 573 7.15 18.54 36.44
C ALA A 573 6.17 19.70 36.33
N GLU A 574 5.52 20.01 37.45
CA GLU A 574 4.78 21.25 37.61
C GLU A 574 5.70 22.42 37.25
N LYS A 575 5.18 23.33 36.42
CA LYS A 575 5.84 24.59 36.11
C LYS A 575 5.88 25.42 37.40
N GLY A 576 7.08 25.69 37.90
CA GLY A 576 7.37 26.86 38.72
C GLY A 576 7.43 28.11 37.88
#